data_AF-A0A498PST5-F1
#
_entry.id   AF-A0A498PST5-F1
#
_cell.length_a   1.000
_cell.length_b   1.000
_cell.length_c   1.000
_cell.angle_alpha   90.00
_cell.angle_beta   90.00
_cell.angle_gamma   90.00
#
_symmetry.space_group_name_H-M   'P 1'
#
loop_
_entity.id
_entity.type
_entity.pdbx_description
1 polymer ?
#
loop_
_entity_poly.entity_id
_entity_poly.type
_entity_poly.pdbx_seq_one_letter_code
_entity_poly.pdbx_strand_id
1 'polypeptide(L)'
;MAEEALAIGLYCALVADSFADGVVAAVNHDGDSDSTGSIAGNLLGAALGVDAISSEWLEPLELRDVISEIADDLYDYADWHLSEYALPDADTERIWQKYPGY
;
A
#
# COMPACT_ATOMS: atom_id res chain seq x y z
N MET A 1 7.37 4.80 -19.89
CA MET A 1 6.22 4.39 -19.07
C MET A 1 6.59 4.26 -17.60
N ALA A 2 7.21 3.18 -17.12
CA ALA A 2 7.50 3.01 -15.68
C ALA A 2 8.34 4.15 -15.05
N GLU A 3 9.37 4.63 -15.74
CA GLU A 3 10.20 5.76 -15.27
C GLU A 3 9.41 7.07 -15.17
N GLU A 4 8.47 7.31 -16.09
CA GLU A 4 7.61 8.50 -16.10
C GLU A 4 6.58 8.44 -14.97
N ALA A 5 5.96 7.26 -14.75
CA ALA A 5 5.01 7.07 -13.67
C ALA A 5 5.67 7.29 -12.30
N LEU A 6 6.90 6.79 -12.13
CA LEU A 6 7.68 7.03 -10.92
C LEU A 6 8.00 8.52 -10.73
N ALA A 7 8.45 9.21 -11.79
CA ALA A 7 8.80 10.63 -11.71
C ALA A 7 7.60 11.50 -11.34
N ILE A 8 6.44 11.27 -11.97
CA ILE A 8 5.21 12.02 -11.69
C ILE A 8 4.71 11.70 -10.27
N GLY A 9 4.58 10.42 -9.91
CA GLY A 9 4.11 10.02 -8.58
C GLY A 9 4.98 10.56 -7.45
N LEU A 10 6.30 10.51 -7.61
CA LEU A 10 7.24 11.09 -6.66
C LEU A 10 7.12 12.62 -6.59
N TYR A 11 7.02 13.31 -7.72
CA TYR A 11 6.85 14.76 -7.74
C TYR A 11 5.58 15.18 -7.00
N CYS A 12 4.44 14.55 -7.30
CA CYS A 12 3.17 14.81 -6.64
C CYS A 12 3.27 14.59 -5.12
N ALA A 13 3.92 13.51 -4.67
CA ALA A 13 4.12 13.25 -3.24
C ALA A 13 5.01 14.31 -2.56
N LEU A 14 6.02 14.84 -3.25
CA LEU A 14 6.94 15.84 -2.70
C LEU A 14 6.34 17.24 -2.56
N VAL A 15 5.38 17.60 -3.42
CA VAL A 15 4.77 18.95 -3.45
C VAL A 15 3.42 19.03 -2.75
N ALA A 16 2.87 17.91 -2.32
CA ALA A 16 1.53 17.83 -1.75
C ALA A 16 1.44 18.47 -0.35
N ASP A 17 0.37 19.23 -0.12
CA ASP A 17 0.04 19.77 1.21
C ASP A 17 -0.69 18.75 2.09
N SER A 18 -1.26 17.69 1.49
CA SER A 18 -1.99 16.62 2.17
C SER A 18 -2.01 15.32 1.35
N PHE A 19 -2.43 14.21 1.97
CA PHE A 19 -2.61 12.93 1.25
C PHE A 19 -3.54 13.10 0.04
N ALA A 20 -4.69 13.75 0.25
CA ALA A 20 -5.69 13.93 -0.79
C ALA A 20 -5.16 14.81 -1.93
N ASP A 21 -4.49 15.91 -1.61
CA ASP A 21 -3.90 16.82 -2.58
C ASP A 21 -2.89 16.10 -3.50
N GLY A 22 -1.98 15.32 -2.92
CA GLY A 22 -0.97 14.60 -3.70
C GLY A 22 -1.54 13.50 -4.58
N VAL A 23 -2.50 12.71 -4.10
CA VAL A 23 -3.15 11.67 -4.91
C VAL A 23 -3.99 12.30 -6.03
N VAL A 24 -4.77 13.34 -5.73
CA VAL A 24 -5.57 14.05 -6.75
C VAL A 24 -4.68 14.66 -7.82
N ALA A 25 -3.53 15.24 -7.45
CA ALA A 25 -2.56 15.75 -8.42
C ALA A 25 -1.97 14.63 -9.30
N ALA A 26 -1.68 13.47 -8.71
CA ALA A 26 -1.10 12.34 -9.42
C ALA A 26 -2.08 11.68 -10.42
N VAL A 27 -3.38 11.67 -10.15
CA VAL A 27 -4.36 10.99 -11.05
C VAL A 27 -4.98 11.92 -12.10
N ASN A 28 -4.88 13.24 -11.95
CA ASN A 28 -5.49 14.23 -12.85
C ASN A 28 -4.60 14.59 -14.06
N HIS A 29 -4.01 13.59 -14.69
CA HIS A 29 -3.32 13.75 -15.97
C HIS A 29 -3.64 12.61 -16.92
N ASP A 30 -3.47 12.84 -18.22
CA ASP A 30 -3.59 11.79 -19.23
C ASP A 30 -2.40 10.83 -19.15
N GLY A 31 -2.60 9.56 -19.49
CA GLY A 31 -1.56 8.53 -19.52
C GLY A 31 -1.75 7.47 -18.43
N ASP A 32 -0.66 7.09 -17.77
CA ASP A 32 -0.56 6.00 -16.79
C ASP A 32 -0.92 6.48 -15.36
N SER A 33 -2.09 7.12 -15.24
CA SER A 33 -2.52 7.83 -14.02
C SER A 33 -2.86 6.90 -12.86
N ASP A 34 -3.21 5.65 -13.15
CA ASP A 34 -3.37 4.59 -12.16
C ASP A 34 -2.04 4.24 -11.49
N SER A 35 -0.96 4.11 -12.28
CA SER A 35 0.38 3.84 -11.75
C SER A 35 0.92 5.02 -10.95
N THR A 36 0.76 6.27 -11.43
CA THR A 36 1.22 7.48 -10.71
C THR A 36 0.45 7.68 -9.42
N GLY A 37 -0.88 7.50 -9.43
CA GLY A 37 -1.74 7.56 -8.25
C GLY A 37 -1.35 6.51 -7.21
N SER A 38 -1.08 5.27 -7.65
CA SER A 38 -0.64 4.19 -6.76
C SER A 38 0.72 4.50 -6.12
N ILE A 39 1.68 5.02 -6.90
CA ILE A 39 3.00 5.40 -6.38
C ILE A 39 2.89 6.57 -5.40
N ALA A 40 2.15 7.62 -5.75
CA ALA A 40 1.94 8.78 -4.87
C ALA A 40 1.23 8.38 -3.57
N GLY A 41 0.17 7.56 -3.67
CA GLY A 41 -0.58 7.04 -2.53
C GLY A 41 0.28 6.19 -1.59
N ASN A 42 1.12 5.32 -2.12
CA ASN A 42 2.05 4.53 -1.30
C ASN A 42 3.06 5.42 -0.56
N LEU A 43 3.65 6.41 -1.25
CA LEU A 43 4.64 7.31 -0.64
C LEU A 43 4.00 8.18 0.45
N LEU A 44 2.85 8.79 0.16
CA LEU A 44 2.14 9.65 1.11
C LEU A 44 1.56 8.84 2.27
N GLY A 45 1.00 7.66 2.01
CA GLY A 45 0.48 6.76 3.05
C GLY A 45 1.57 6.31 4.03
N ALA A 46 2.76 5.97 3.51
CA ALA A 46 3.90 5.64 4.35
C ALA A 46 4.42 6.84 5.16
N ALA A 47 4.38 8.05 4.60
CA ALA A 47 4.90 9.26 5.25
C ALA A 47 3.93 9.87 6.29
N LEU A 48 2.63 9.83 6.01
CA LEU A 48 1.60 10.52 6.79
C LEU A 48 0.79 9.57 7.69
N GLY A 49 0.84 8.26 7.44
CA GLY A 49 0.05 7.25 8.12
C GLY A 49 -1.40 7.16 7.63
N VAL A 50 -2.08 6.09 8.04
CA VAL A 50 -3.47 5.79 7.61
C VAL A 50 -4.47 6.85 8.05
N ASP A 51 -4.24 7.50 9.19
CA ASP A 51 -5.13 8.54 9.73
C ASP A 51 -5.19 9.81 8.84
N ALA A 52 -4.23 9.99 7.94
CA ALA A 52 -4.23 11.08 6.96
C ALA A 52 -5.21 10.83 5.79
N ILE A 53 -5.69 9.59 5.62
CA ILE A 53 -6.62 9.22 4.55
C ILE A 53 -8.05 9.46 5.03
N SER A 54 -8.78 10.32 4.31
CA SER A 54 -10.17 10.64 4.63
C SER A 54 -11.07 9.41 4.60
N SER A 55 -12.00 9.31 5.56
CA SER A 55 -12.97 8.20 5.60
C SER A 55 -13.83 8.15 4.34
N GLU A 56 -14.04 9.31 3.68
CA GLU A 56 -14.81 9.38 2.43
C GLU A 56 -14.16 8.61 1.27
N TRP A 57 -12.85 8.36 1.33
CA TRP A 57 -12.12 7.54 0.35
C TRP A 57 -12.02 6.08 0.81
N LEU A 58 -11.93 5.84 2.12
CA LEU A 58 -11.82 4.50 2.68
C LEU A 58 -13.16 3.75 2.71
N GLU A 59 -14.28 4.42 3.02
CA GLU A 59 -15.61 3.80 3.09
C GLU A 59 -16.04 3.10 1.78
N PRO A 60 -15.89 3.71 0.58
CA PRO A 60 -16.23 3.04 -0.66
C PRO A 60 -15.12 2.13 -1.22
N LEU A 61 -13.96 2.05 -0.57
CA LEU A 61 -12.82 1.29 -1.08
C LEU A 61 -13.13 -0.21 -1.05
N GLU A 62 -13.18 -0.81 -2.24
CA GLU A 62 -13.36 -2.25 -2.37
C GLU A 62 -12.23 -2.99 -1.66
N LEU A 63 -12.59 -4.05 -0.94
CA LEU A 63 -11.65 -4.90 -0.21
C LEU A 63 -10.83 -4.16 0.88
N ARG A 64 -11.28 -2.99 1.35
CA ARG A 64 -10.60 -2.26 2.44
C ARG A 64 -10.20 -3.16 3.61
N ASP A 65 -11.13 -3.97 4.10
CA ASP A 65 -10.89 -4.82 5.27
C ASP A 65 -9.80 -5.86 4.97
N VAL A 66 -9.81 -6.45 3.77
CA VAL A 66 -8.80 -7.42 3.33
C VAL A 66 -7.44 -6.76 3.15
N ILE A 67 -7.38 -5.56 2.54
CA ILE A 67 -6.14 -4.80 2.35
C ILE A 67 -5.54 -4.41 3.71
N SER A 68 -6.39 -3.94 4.64
CA SER A 68 -5.96 -3.56 5.99
C SER A 68 -5.43 -4.78 6.76
N GLU A 69 -6.13 -5.91 6.69
CA GLU A 69 -5.71 -7.17 7.30
C GLU A 69 -4.36 -7.65 6.76
N ILE A 70 -4.13 -7.57 5.44
CA ILE A 70 -2.83 -7.90 4.84
C ILE A 70 -1.74 -6.92 5.31
N ALA A 71 -2.04 -5.62 5.40
CA ALA A 71 -1.08 -4.63 5.88
C ALA A 71 -0.67 -4.88 7.34
N ASP A 72 -1.65 -5.20 8.20
CA ASP A 72 -1.41 -5.54 9.60
C ASP A 72 -0.58 -6.82 9.73
N ASP A 73 -0.90 -7.88 8.96
CA ASP A 73 -0.09 -9.11 8.97
C ASP A 73 1.34 -8.89 8.46
N LEU A 74 1.53 -8.06 7.42
CA LEU A 74 2.86 -7.70 6.93
C LEU A 74 3.68 -6.95 7.98
N TYR A 75 3.02 -6.11 8.79
CA TYR A 75 3.64 -5.38 9.88
C TYR A 75 4.00 -6.29 11.07
N ASP A 76 3.06 -7.12 11.50
CA ASP A 76 3.20 -8.00 12.66
C ASP A 76 4.23 -9.11 12.42
N TYR A 77 4.39 -9.55 11.17
CA TYR A 77 5.26 -10.66 10.78
C TYR A 77 6.41 -10.25 9.88
N ALA A 78 7.12 -9.15 10.18
CA ALA A 78 8.17 -8.60 9.30
C ALA A 78 9.21 -9.62 8.76
N ASP A 79 9.55 -10.66 9.53
CA ASP A 79 10.31 -11.82 9.04
C ASP A 79 9.34 -12.92 8.57
N TRP A 80 8.86 -12.79 7.32
CA TRP A 80 8.10 -13.84 6.64
C TRP A 80 9.03 -15.02 6.36
N HIS A 81 9.17 -15.94 7.33
CA HIS A 81 9.87 -17.22 7.17
C HIS A 81 9.07 -18.17 6.27
N LEU A 82 8.86 -17.78 5.01
CA LEU A 82 8.18 -18.55 3.96
C LEU A 82 9.02 -19.75 3.44
N SER A 83 10.15 -20.05 4.07
CA SER A 83 10.97 -21.19 3.66
C SER A 83 10.37 -22.48 4.20
N GLU A 84 10.25 -23.51 3.37
CA GLU A 84 9.83 -24.87 3.74
C GLU A 84 10.72 -25.54 4.82
N TYR A 85 11.85 -24.90 5.17
CA TYR A 85 12.83 -25.37 6.15
C TYR A 85 12.86 -24.56 7.45
N ALA A 86 12.02 -23.52 7.58
CA ALA A 86 11.90 -22.78 8.82
C ALA A 86 11.31 -23.69 9.90
N LEU A 87 11.87 -23.66 11.12
CA LEU A 87 11.28 -24.39 12.23
C LEU A 87 9.91 -23.76 12.52
N PRO A 88 8.81 -24.53 12.48
CA PRO A 88 7.49 -23.96 12.71
C PRO A 88 7.40 -23.46 14.16
N ASP A 89 7.23 -22.15 14.32
CA ASP A 89 6.65 -21.57 15.53
C ASP A 89 5.14 -21.35 15.33
N ALA A 90 4.44 -21.07 16.42
CA ALA A 90 2.98 -20.95 16.41
C ALA A 90 2.49 -19.82 15.48
N ASP A 91 3.31 -18.79 15.30
CA ASP A 91 3.01 -17.65 14.44
C ASP A 91 3.16 -18.02 12.96
N THR A 92 4.25 -18.73 12.61
CA THR A 92 4.51 -19.25 11.27
C THR A 92 3.40 -20.19 10.81
N GLU A 93 2.94 -21.12 11.67
CA GLU A 93 1.83 -22.04 11.35
C GLU A 93 0.52 -21.28 11.09
N ARG A 94 0.22 -20.24 11.89
CA ARG A 94 -0.99 -19.41 11.70
C ARG A 94 -0.97 -18.69 10.36
N ILE A 95 0.17 -18.11 9.98
CA ILE A 95 0.34 -17.42 8.70
C ILE A 95 0.22 -18.39 7.53
N TRP A 96 0.86 -19.56 7.60
CA TRP A 96 0.78 -20.57 6.52
C TRP A 96 -0.66 -21.06 6.28
N GLN A 97 -1.47 -21.17 7.34
CA GLN A 97 -2.89 -21.50 7.19
C GLN A 97 -3.70 -20.40 6.49
N LYS A 98 -3.31 -19.13 6.69
CA LYS A 98 -3.99 -17.96 6.12
C LYS A 98 -3.51 -17.64 4.69
N TYR A 99 -2.22 -17.74 4.44
CA TYR A 99 -1.54 -17.48 3.16
C TYR A 99 -0.74 -18.70 2.69
N PRO A 100 -1.42 -19.77 2.25
CA PRO A 100 -0.75 -20.97 1.78
C PRO A 100 -0.06 -20.72 0.42
N GLY A 101 1.25 -20.97 0.34
CA GLY A 101 2.08 -20.72 -0.84
C GLY A 101 1.98 -21.74 -1.98
N TYR A 102 0.78 -22.26 -2.30
CA TYR A 102 0.56 -23.24 -3.38
C TYR A 102 0.38 -22.63 -4.78
#